data_AF-A0A1G9SN21-F1
#
_entry.id   AF-A0A1G9SN21-F1
#
_cell.length_a   1.000
_cell.length_b   1.000
_cell.length_c   1.000
_cell.angle_alpha   90.00
_cell.angle_beta   90.00
_cell.angle_gamma   90.00
#
_symmetry.space_group_name_H-M   'P 1'
#
loop_
_entity.id
_entity.type
_entity.pdbx_description
1 polymer ?
#
loop_
_entity_poly.entity_id
_entity_poly.type
_entity_poly.pdbx_seq_one_letter_code
_entity_poly.pdbx_strand_id
1 'polypeptide(L)' 'MAAHADLGWPAWRVAVEYEGRQHADRQQFGRDVERCSRMAADGWLVVRLSAAHLRRPDDVVDLVPRALRSRGAVW' A
#
# COMPACT_ATOMS: atom_id res chain seq x y z
N MET A 1 -0.01 -17.01 4.94
CA MET A 1 0.09 -16.43 3.58
C MET A 1 0.82 -15.11 3.72
N ALA A 2 2.02 -14.99 3.17
CA ALA A 2 2.77 -13.74 3.24
C ALA A 2 2.13 -12.72 2.29
N ALA A 3 1.54 -11.66 2.83
CA ALA A 3 1.18 -10.49 2.02
C ALA A 3 2.50 -9.84 1.58
N HIS A 4 2.84 -9.94 0.30
CA HIS A 4 4.03 -9.31 -0.25
C HIS A 4 3.67 -7.87 -0.60
N ALA A 5 4.00 -6.95 0.31
CA ALA A 5 4.02 -5.53 0.04
C ALA A 5 5.43 -5.14 -0.41
N ASP A 6 5.56 -4.18 -1.32
CA ASP A 6 6.87 -3.71 -1.80
C ASP A 6 7.67 -3.08 -0.67
N LEU A 7 6.98 -2.37 0.23
CA LEU A 7 7.52 -1.82 1.46
C LEU A 7 6.51 -2.00 2.60
N GLY A 8 6.99 -2.23 3.82
CA GLY A 8 6.13 -2.42 4.98
C GLY A 8 6.79 -2.02 6.29
N TRP A 9 6.00 -1.39 7.16
CA TRP A 9 6.37 -1.03 8.51
C TRP A 9 5.44 -1.72 9.52
N PRO A 10 5.82 -2.90 10.05
CA PRO A 10 4.97 -3.68 10.95
C PRO A 10 4.60 -2.96 12.24
N ALA A 11 5.50 -2.14 12.80
CA ALA A 11 5.26 -1.40 14.04
C ALA A 11 4.04 -0.47 13.96
N TRP A 12 3.76 0.08 12.77
CA TRP A 12 2.62 0.97 12.53
C TRP A 12 1.53 0.34 11.67
N ARG A 13 1.71 -0.92 11.27
CA ARG A 13 0.83 -1.66 10.34
C ARG A 13 0.56 -0.84 9.07
N VAL A 14 1.61 -0.29 8.47
CA VAL A 14 1.53 0.41 7.19
C VAL A 14 2.26 -0.40 6.13
N ALA A 15 1.64 -0.58 4.97
CA ALA A 15 2.22 -1.23 3.81
C ALA A 15 2.09 -0.30 2.59
N VAL A 16 3.05 -0.36 1.68
CA VAL A 16 3.00 0.34 0.39
C VAL A 16 3.09 -0.69 -0.72
N GLU A 17 2.21 -0.54 -1.71
CA GLU A 17 2.15 -1.39 -2.89
C GLU A 17 2.15 -0.52 -4.15
N TYR A 18 3.02 -0.83 -5.10
CA TYR A 18 3.06 -0.19 -6.40
C TYR A 18 2.26 -1.01 -7.43
N GLU A 19 1.20 -0.40 -7.95
CA GLU A 19 0.36 -0.94 -9.01
C GLU A 19 0.95 -0.59 -10.38
N GLY A 20 1.60 -1.57 -10.99
CA GLY A 20 2.08 -1.50 -12.36
C GLY A 20 0.93 -1.48 -13.38
N ARG A 21 1.18 -0.94 -14.58
CA ARG A 21 0.17 -0.82 -15.65
C ARG A 21 -0.33 -2.16 -16.23
N GLN A 22 0.14 -3.30 -15.71
CA GLN A 22 -0.15 -4.65 -16.22
C GLN A 22 -1.20 -5.42 -15.39
N HIS A 23 -1.84 -4.82 -14.39
CA HIS A 23 -2.85 -5.48 -13.53
C HIS A 23 -4.27 -5.56 -14.13
N ALA A 24 -4.40 -5.84 -15.44
CA ALA A 24 -5.69 -5.87 -16.14
C ALA A 24 -6.35 -7.26 -16.26
N ASP A 25 -5.84 -8.28 -15.56
CA ASP A 25 -6.52 -9.58 -15.48
C ASP A 25 -7.58 -9.55 -14.35
N ARG A 26 -8.82 -9.91 -14.68
CA ARG A 26 -9.95 -9.99 -13.71
C ARG A 26 -9.62 -10.91 -12.54
N GLN A 27 -8.85 -11.96 -12.78
CA GLN A 27 -8.46 -12.88 -11.71
C GLN A 27 -7.48 -12.22 -10.72
N GLN A 28 -6.55 -11.41 -11.21
CA GLN A 28 -5.62 -10.66 -10.35
C GLN A 28 -6.37 -9.62 -9.53
N PHE A 29 -7.29 -8.88 -10.15
CA PHE A 29 -8.14 -7.91 -9.44
C PHE A 29 -8.87 -8.53 -8.24
N GLY A 30 -9.49 -9.70 -8.44
CA GLY A 30 -10.17 -10.41 -7.36
C GLY A 30 -9.23 -10.79 -6.20
N ARG A 31 -8.02 -11.26 -6.51
CA ARG A 31 -7.00 -11.58 -5.51
C ARG A 31 -6.51 -10.33 -4.76
N ASP A 32 -6.35 -9.21 -5.45
CA ASP A 32 -5.90 -7.95 -4.84
C ASP A 32 -6.96 -7.38 -3.90
N VAL A 33 -8.25 -7.47 -4.28
CA VAL A 33 -9.36 -7.07 -3.40
C VAL A 33 -9.42 -7.95 -2.16
N GLU A 34 -9.31 -9.27 -2.31
CA GLU A 34 -9.27 -10.21 -1.19
C GLU A 34 -8.07 -9.93 -0.27
N ARG A 35 -6.88 -9.69 -0.85
CA ARG A 35 -5.66 -9.36 -0.11
C ARG A 35 -5.82 -8.05 0.67
N CYS A 36 -6.28 -6.97 0.02
CA CYS A 36 -6.52 -5.70 0.67
C CYS A 36 -7.54 -5.82 1.80
N SER A 37 -8.62 -6.59 1.58
CA SER A 37 -9.66 -6.81 2.59
C SER A 37 -9.12 -7.52 3.83
N ARG A 38 -8.28 -8.54 3.64
CA ARG A 38 -7.62 -9.25 4.75
C ARG A 38 -6.63 -8.36 5.48
N MET A 39 -5.80 -7.63 4.76
CA MET A 39 -4.86 -6.67 5.36
C MET A 39 -5.60 -5.61 6.19
N ALA A 40 -6.72 -5.09 5.69
CA ALA A 40 -7.55 -4.14 6.41
C ALA A 40 -8.19 -4.75 7.68
N ALA A 41 -8.68 -6.00 7.59
CA ALA A 41 -9.19 -6.74 8.76
C ALA A 41 -8.08 -6.97 9.81
N ASP A 42 -6.86 -7.24 9.34
CA ASP A 42 -5.64 -7.31 10.13
C ASP A 42 -5.08 -5.91 10.45
N GLY A 43 -5.91 -4.86 10.37
CA GLY A 43 -5.66 -3.48 10.77
C GLY A 43 -4.53 -2.75 10.04
N TRP A 44 -4.07 -3.28 8.91
CA TRP A 44 -3.08 -2.62 8.05
C TRP A 44 -3.69 -1.46 7.27
N LEU A 45 -2.92 -0.39 7.13
CA LEU A 45 -3.16 0.67 6.15
C LEU A 45 -2.30 0.37 4.91
N VAL A 46 -2.95 0.04 3.80
CA VAL A 46 -2.28 -0.22 2.52
C VAL A 46 -2.32 1.03 1.66
N VAL A 47 -1.15 1.59 1.36
CA VAL A 47 -0.95 2.74 0.49
C VAL A 47 -0.63 2.25 -0.91
N ARG A 48 -1.57 2.43 -1.85
CA ARG A 48 -1.40 1.99 -3.24
C ARG A 48 -0.90 3.13 -4.11
N LEU A 49 0.29 2.97 -4.64
CA LEU A 49 0.90 3.87 -5.61
C LEU A 49 0.68 3.33 -7.01
N SER A 50 0.76 4.21 -8.00
CA SER A 50 0.63 3.82 -9.40
C SER A 50 1.63 4.60 -10.23
N ALA A 51 1.78 4.24 -11.49
CA ALA A 51 2.63 4.99 -12.42
C ALA A 51 2.28 6.49 -12.50
N ALA A 52 1.06 6.90 -12.11
CA ALA A 52 0.68 8.31 -12.03
C ALA A 52 1.37 9.03 -10.87
N HIS A 53 1.43 8.39 -9.69
CA HIS A 53 2.12 8.91 -8.52
C HIS A 53 3.63 8.99 -8.75
N LEU A 54 4.22 8.04 -9.49
CA LEU A 54 5.66 8.08 -9.80
C LEU A 54 6.05 9.24 -10.74
N ARG A 55 5.11 9.82 -11.48
CA ARG A 55 5.36 11.05 -12.27
C ARG A 55 5.40 12.31 -11.41
N ARG A 56 5.03 12.19 -10.12
CA ARG A 56 5.00 13.25 -9.11
C ARG A 56 5.63 12.70 -7.83
N PRO A 57 6.96 12.52 -7.79
CA PRO A 57 7.63 11.89 -6.66
C PRO A 57 7.34 12.58 -5.32
N ASP A 58 7.07 13.88 -5.32
CA ASP A 58 6.66 14.64 -4.14
C ASP A 58 5.36 14.08 -3.52
N ASP A 59 4.38 13.69 -4.34
CA ASP A 59 3.12 13.09 -3.86
C ASP A 59 3.40 11.77 -3.10
N VAL A 60 4.38 10.97 -3.56
CA VAL A 60 4.76 9.71 -2.92
C VAL A 60 5.44 9.96 -1.57
N VAL A 61 6.37 10.93 -1.56
CA VAL A 61 7.14 11.32 -0.37
C VAL A 61 6.24 11.97 0.68
N ASP A 62 5.10 12.54 0.31
CA ASP A 62 4.11 13.05 1.26
C ASP A 62 3.14 11.96 1.77
N LEU A 63 2.72 11.04 0.89
CA LEU A 63 1.68 10.06 1.19
C LEU A 63 2.13 9.05 2.25
N VAL A 64 3.36 8.53 2.15
CA VAL A 64 3.87 7.48 3.03
C VAL A 64 4.13 8.01 4.46
N PRO A 65 4.85 9.12 4.68
CA PRO A 65 4.98 9.73 6.00
C PRO A 65 3.65 10.13 6.61
N ARG A 66 2.69 10.63 5.82
CA ARG A 66 1.34 10.93 6.32
C ARG A 66 0.64 9.67 6.83
N ALA A 67 0.71 8.57 6.07
CA ALA A 67 0.13 7.30 6.48
C ALA A 67 0.74 6.78 7.78
N LEU A 68 2.06 6.81 7.91
CA LEU A 68 2.78 6.40 9.12
C LEU A 68 2.48 7.30 10.33
N ARG A 69 2.46 8.63 10.17
CA ARG A 69 2.08 9.57 11.24
C ARG A 69 0.64 9.35 11.70
N SER A 70 -0.28 9.06 10.79
CA SER A 70 -1.67 8.73 11.15
C SER A 70 -1.79 7.47 12.03
N ARG A 71 -0.74 6.65 12.07
CA ARG A 71 -0.62 5.43 12.87
C ARG A 71 0.29 5.61 14.09
N GLY A 72 0.67 6.84 14.42
CA GLY A 72 1.42 7.17 15.64
C GLY A 72 2.94 7.11 15.50
N ALA A 73 3.46 7.10 14.26
CA ALA A 73 4.89 7.20 14.06
C ALA A 73 5.41 8.61 14.38
N VAL A 74 6.47 8.66 15.16
CA VAL A 74 7.17 9.88 15.58
C VAL A 74 8.63 9.74 15.23
N TRP A 75 9.15 10.70 14.47
CA TRP A 75 10.56 10.83 14.08
C TRP A 75 10.87 12.28 13.74
#